data_AF-A0A1F2V7U6-F1
#
_entry.id   AF-A0A1F2V7U6-F1
#
_cell.length_a   1.000
_cell.length_b   1.000
_cell.length_c   1.000
_cell.angle_alpha   90.00
_cell.angle_beta   90.00
_cell.angle_gamma   90.00
#
_symmetry.space_group_name_H-M   'P 1'
#
loop_
_entity.id
_entity.type
_entity.pdbx_description
1 polymer ?
#
loop_
_entity_poly.entity_id
_entity_poly.type
_entity_poly.pdbx_seq_one_letter_code
_entity_poly.pdbx_strand_id
1 'polypeptide(L)' 'MDILPSGAPLPSDFWQAMSFDELAAVQGVRPLTNIDAIVGTWPGDVDDGFEESVHKLRQANIRAA' A
#
# COMPACT_ATOMS: atom_id res chain seq x y z
N MET A 1 -11.90 10.49 -20.81
CA MET A 1 -11.85 9.04 -20.50
C MET A 1 -10.51 8.82 -19.87
N ASP A 2 -10.51 8.44 -18.60
CA ASP A 2 -9.26 8.09 -17.95
C ASP A 2 -8.85 6.71 -18.46
N ILE A 3 -7.56 6.56 -18.73
CA ILE A 3 -6.98 5.36 -19.33
C ILE A 3 -5.86 4.87 -18.43
N LEU A 4 -5.81 3.55 -18.21
CA LEU A 4 -4.68 2.91 -17.56
C LEU A 4 -3.41 3.15 -18.39
N PRO A 5 -2.20 3.07 -17.80
CA PRO A 5 -0.95 3.14 -18.55
C PRO A 5 -0.84 2.10 -19.69
N SER A 6 -1.63 1.02 -19.62
CA SER A 6 -1.77 0.00 -20.67
C SER A 6 -2.65 0.42 -21.85
N GLY A 7 -3.30 1.59 -21.80
CA GLY A 7 -4.24 2.08 -22.80
C GLY A 7 -5.68 1.56 -22.66
N ALA A 8 -5.94 0.68 -21.69
CA ALA A 8 -7.29 0.20 -21.41
C ALA A 8 -8.14 1.32 -20.76
N PRO A 9 -9.43 1.46 -21.13
CA PRO A 9 -10.33 2.40 -20.49
C PRO A 9 -10.51 2.04 -19.01
N LEU A 10 -10.47 3.04 -18.14
CA LEU A 10 -10.75 2.82 -16.73
C LEU A 10 -12.24 2.46 -16.53
N PRO A 11 -12.54 1.47 -15.67
CA PRO A 11 -13.90 1.23 -15.22
C PRO A 11 -14.53 2.51 -14.65
N SER A 12 -15.82 2.71 -14.88
CA SER A 12 -16.55 3.92 -14.48
C SER A 12 -16.56 4.17 -12.97
N ASP A 13 -16.38 3.10 -12.19
CA ASP A 13 -16.36 3.05 -10.73
C ASP A 13 -14.94 2.98 -10.15
N PHE A 14 -13.90 3.08 -10.99
CA PHE A 14 -12.52 2.90 -10.55
C PHE A 14 -12.10 3.86 -9.42
N TRP A 15 -12.54 5.12 -9.49
CA TRP A 15 -12.26 6.14 -8.46
C TRP A 15 -13.29 6.17 -7.32
N GLN A 16 -14.27 5.27 -7.35
CA GLN A 16 -15.26 5.20 -6.30
C GLN A 16 -14.64 4.56 -5.06
N ALA A 17 -14.64 5.30 -3.95
CA ALA A 17 -14.14 4.77 -2.69
C ALA A 17 -15.04 3.62 -2.22
N MET A 18 -14.48 2.41 -2.20
CA MET A 18 -15.09 1.24 -1.59
C MET A 18 -14.70 1.14 -0.12
N SER A 19 -15.61 0.64 0.71
CA SER A 19 -15.28 0.19 2.06
C SER A 19 -14.35 -1.04 2.03
N PHE A 20 -13.68 -1.32 3.14
CA PHE A 20 -12.84 -2.52 3.26
C PHE A 20 -13.63 -3.82 3.07
N ASP A 21 -14.89 -3.85 3.50
CA ASP A 21 -15.77 -5.01 3.34
C ASP A 21 -16.11 -5.26 1.86
N GLU A 22 -16.42 -4.19 1.12
CA GLU A 22 -16.71 -4.25 -0.31
C GLU A 22 -15.48 -4.67 -1.11
N LEU A 23 -14.30 -4.13 -0.78
CA LEU A 23 -13.03 -4.53 -1.39
C LEU A 23 -12.74 -6.02 -1.19
N ALA A 24 -12.95 -6.52 0.03
CA ALA A 24 -12.73 -7.92 0.35
C ALA A 24 -13.69 -8.84 -0.43
N ALA A 25 -14.96 -8.46 -0.52
CA ALA A 25 -15.96 -9.19 -1.28
C ALA A 25 -15.62 -9.27 -2.78
N VAL A 26 -15.21 -8.16 -3.40
CA VAL A 26 -14.81 -8.12 -4.82
C VAL A 26 -13.59 -8.99 -5.09
N GLN A 27 -12.64 -9.04 -4.16
CA GLN A 27 -11.42 -9.86 -4.28
C GLN A 27 -11.62 -11.33 -3.87
N GLY A 28 -12.79 -11.70 -3.35
CA GLY A 28 -13.06 -13.05 -2.87
C GLY A 28 -12.28 -13.42 -1.60
N VAL A 29 -11.85 -12.43 -0.83
CA VAL A 29 -11.14 -12.62 0.45
C VAL A 29 -12.05 -12.32 1.63
N ARG A 30 -11.66 -12.77 2.82
CA ARG A 30 -12.42 -12.44 4.03
C ARG A 30 -12.15 -10.98 4.43
N PRO A 31 -13.19 -10.20 4.78
CA PRO A 31 -13.01 -8.87 5.30
C PRO A 31 -12.10 -8.84 6.52
N LEU A 32 -11.28 -7.81 6.60
CA LEU A 32 -10.35 -7.63 7.71
C LEU A 32 -11.11 -7.14 8.94
N THR A 33 -11.22 -8.00 9.94
CA THR A 33 -11.93 -7.69 11.19
C THR A 33 -11.06 -7.04 12.25
N ASN A 34 -9.74 -7.13 12.09
CA ASN A 34 -8.77 -6.58 13.02
C ASN A 34 -7.62 -5.92 12.24
N ILE A 35 -7.75 -4.62 11.95
CA ILE A 35 -6.70 -3.84 11.28
C ILE A 35 -5.40 -3.84 12.08
N ASP A 36 -5.50 -3.82 13.42
CA ASP A 36 -4.37 -3.81 14.35
C ASP A 36 -3.57 -5.11 14.28
N ALA A 37 -4.12 -6.21 13.76
CA ALA A 37 -3.35 -7.42 13.48
C ALA A 37 -2.40 -7.27 12.27
N ILE A 38 -2.68 -6.35 11.35
CA ILE A 38 -1.82 -6.03 10.21
C ILE A 38 -0.86 -4.89 10.56
N VAL A 39 -1.33 -3.88 11.27
CA VAL A 39 -0.55 -2.68 11.62
C VAL A 39 0.12 -2.77 13.00
N GLY A 40 0.00 -3.90 13.70
CA GLY A 40 0.26 -4.02 15.14
C GLY A 40 1.68 -3.70 15.63
N THR A 41 2.63 -3.50 14.71
CA THR A 41 3.99 -3.02 15.01
C THR A 41 4.46 -2.02 13.95
N TRP A 42 3.55 -1.33 13.26
CA TRP A 42 3.88 -0.37 12.21
C TRP A 42 3.33 1.03 12.51
N PRO A 43 4.15 2.09 12.42
CA PRO A 43 5.59 2.07 12.15
C PRO A 43 6.36 1.77 13.44
N GLY A 44 6.88 0.54 13.56
CA GLY A 44 7.82 0.13 14.60
C GLY A 44 7.49 0.51 16.04
N ASP A 45 8.51 0.45 16.87
CA ASP A 45 8.57 1.28 18.08
C ASP A 45 8.99 2.70 17.69
N VAL A 46 8.74 3.67 18.57
CA VAL A 46 9.27 5.03 18.39
C VAL A 46 10.80 4.97 18.37
N ASP A 47 11.42 5.51 17.32
CA ASP A 47 12.88 5.55 17.14
C ASP A 47 13.53 4.16 16.96
N ASP A 48 12.85 3.25 16.26
CA ASP A 48 13.37 1.93 15.87
C ASP A 48 14.49 1.96 14.80
N GLY A 49 14.89 3.17 14.38
CA GLY A 49 15.90 3.38 13.35
C GLY A 49 15.39 3.15 11.92
N PHE A 50 14.08 3.02 11.70
CA PHE A 50 13.50 2.83 10.37
C PHE A 50 13.96 3.90 9.37
N GLU A 51 13.88 5.19 9.73
CA GLU A 51 14.30 6.30 8.86
C GLU A 51 15.79 6.22 8.51
N GLU A 52 16.63 5.86 9.48
CA GLU A 52 18.08 5.73 9.27
C GLU A 52 18.38 4.55 8.33
N SER A 53 17.67 3.44 8.47
CA SER A 53 17.81 2.27 7.59
C SER A 53 17.46 2.60 6.14
N VAL A 54 16.34 3.32 5.93
CA VAL A 54 15.91 3.80 4.61
C VAL A 54 16.92 4.78 4.04
N HIS A 55 17.47 5.68 4.87
CA HIS A 55 18.49 6.63 4.46
C HIS A 55 19.77 5.93 3.98
N LYS A 56 20.26 4.92 4.73
CA LYS A 56 21.43 4.10 4.35
C LYS A 56 21.21 3.37 3.02
N LEU A 57 20.03 2.76 2.82
CA LEU A 57 19.69 2.08 1.56
C LEU A 57 19.69 3.02 0.35
N ARG A 58 19.11 4.21 0.50
CA ARG A 58 19.10 5.22 -0.58
C ARG A 58 20.52 5.67 -0.94
N GLN A 59 21.37 5.91 0.05
CA GLN A 59 22.77 6.26 -0.20
C GLN A 59 23.56 5.14 -0.87
N ALA A 60 23.32 3.88 -0.47
CA ALA A 60 23.98 2.71 -1.09
C ALA A 60 23.63 2.59 -2.58
N ASN A 61 22.35 2.78 -2.94
CA ASN A 61 21.92 2.73 -4.33
C ASN A 61 22.47 3.88 -5.18
N ILE A 62 22.67 5.08 -4.60
CA ILE A 62 23.30 6.21 -5.29
C ILE A 62 24.79 5.95 -5.56
N ARG A 63 25.47 5.17 -4.70
CA ARG A 63 26.90 4.84 -4.88
C ARG A 63 27.14 3.66 -5.83
N ALA A 64 26.10 2.92 -6.21
CA ALA A 64 26.17 1.77 -7.10
C ALA A 64 25.85 2.12 -8.58
N ALA A 65 25.58 3.39 -8.88
CA ALA A 65 25.33 3.93 -10.22
C ALA A 65 26.48 4.85 -10.65
#